data_AF-A0A0D0ABD9-F1
#
_entry.id   AF-A0A0D0ABD9-F1
#
_cell.length_a   1.000
_cell.length_b   1.000
_cell.length_c   1.000
_cell.angle_alpha   90.00
_cell.angle_beta   90.00
_cell.angle_gamma   90.00
#
_symmetry.space_group_name_H-M   'P 1'
#
loop_
_entity.id
_entity.type
_entity.pdbx_description
1 polymer ?
#
loop_
_entity_poly.entity_id
_entity_poly.type
_entity_poly.pdbx_seq_one_letter_code
_entity_poly.pdbx_strand_id
1 'polypeptide(L)'
;MHVRLWRLSDRQTIVIFKLSSPLFSVTFSVNGRHILGGGHDNKILEWVVPKDILAISTARDACITGDLLTAEELLSQDIRTDANNYTSYANRSFAMARKHAWDLALEDAIMSISIQPSLVGYISKGIALCGKGYIQEARATFDVATMFTNQDSITSHFLLLIKAIAFFNADQHEEAMLLVKELTSACRNADLLGCRIVEATRLARNQSIG
;
A
#
# COMPACT_ATOMS: atom_id res chain seq x y z
N MET A 1 -9.65 -3.71 -32.96
CA MET A 1 -8.65 -4.15 -31.96
C MET A 1 -8.95 -3.47 -30.64
N HIS A 2 -8.44 -3.91 -29.49
CA HIS A 2 -8.72 -3.23 -28.21
C HIS A 2 -7.51 -3.23 -27.28
N VAL A 3 -7.33 -2.14 -26.54
CA VAL A 3 -6.39 -2.04 -25.42
C VAL A 3 -7.20 -2.11 -24.14
N ARG A 4 -6.70 -2.85 -23.16
CA ARG A 4 -7.34 -2.98 -21.85
C ARG A 4 -6.43 -2.36 -20.81
N LEU A 5 -6.99 -1.51 -19.96
CA LEU A 5 -6.36 -1.08 -18.73
C LEU A 5 -6.78 -2.04 -17.61
N TRP A 6 -5.81 -2.68 -16.97
CA TRP A 6 -6.05 -3.66 -15.91
C TRP A 6 -5.60 -3.09 -14.57
N ARG A 7 -6.36 -3.37 -13.51
CA ARG A 7 -5.90 -3.17 -12.14
C ARG A 7 -5.13 -4.42 -11.72
N LEU A 8 -3.88 -4.25 -11.34
CA LEU A 8 -3.02 -5.40 -11.00
C LEU A 8 -3.47 -6.12 -9.72
N SER A 9 -4.07 -5.39 -8.77
CA SER A 9 -4.42 -5.90 -7.44
C SER A 9 -5.53 -6.96 -7.45
N ASP A 10 -6.55 -6.78 -8.29
CA ASP A 10 -7.71 -7.69 -8.39
C ASP A 10 -7.82 -8.34 -9.78
N ARG A 11 -6.88 -8.03 -10.68
CA ARG A 11 -6.84 -8.49 -12.09
C ARG A 11 -8.09 -8.13 -12.88
N GLN A 12 -8.85 -7.12 -12.45
CA GLN A 12 -10.03 -6.69 -13.19
C GLN A 12 -9.65 -5.73 -14.32
N THR A 13 -10.37 -5.85 -15.44
CA THR A 13 -10.29 -4.86 -16.53
C THR A 13 -11.06 -3.62 -16.12
N ILE A 14 -10.36 -2.50 -15.98
CA ILE A 14 -10.95 -1.22 -15.57
C ILE A 14 -11.59 -0.53 -16.78
N VAL A 15 -10.87 -0.48 -17.90
CA VAL A 15 -11.33 0.18 -19.14
C VAL A 15 -10.90 -0.60 -20.36
N ILE A 16 -11.77 -0.64 -21.37
CA ILE A 16 -11.47 -1.18 -22.70
C ILE A 16 -11.53 -0.04 -23.72
N PHE A 17 -10.40 0.28 -24.32
CA PHE A 17 -10.29 1.25 -25.41
C PHE A 17 -10.43 0.52 -26.75
N LYS A 18 -11.45 0.89 -27.53
CA LYS A 18 -11.68 0.33 -28.87
C LYS A 18 -10.86 1.08 -29.92
N LEU A 19 -10.20 0.34 -30.81
CA LEU A 19 -9.28 0.85 -31.81
C LEU A 19 -9.72 0.46 -33.22
N SER A 20 -9.61 1.42 -34.14
CA SER A 20 -9.82 1.28 -35.58
C SER A 20 -8.62 0.66 -36.32
N SER A 21 -7.42 0.76 -35.75
CA SER A 21 -6.15 0.34 -36.34
C SER A 21 -5.30 -0.46 -35.33
N PRO A 22 -4.35 -1.30 -35.78
CA PRO A 22 -3.42 -2.01 -34.90
C PRO A 22 -2.40 -1.05 -34.27
N LEU A 23 -2.20 -1.20 -32.96
CA LEU A 23 -1.11 -0.57 -32.21
C LEU A 23 0.08 -1.52 -32.12
N PHE A 24 1.29 -0.96 -32.19
CA PHE A 24 2.54 -1.70 -32.00
C PHE A 24 3.14 -1.47 -30.61
N SER A 25 2.84 -0.33 -29.98
CA SER A 25 3.38 0.03 -28.67
C SER A 25 2.38 0.84 -27.86
N VAL A 26 2.38 0.63 -26.54
CA VAL A 26 1.56 1.36 -25.56
C VAL A 26 2.43 1.66 -24.34
N THR A 27 2.38 2.89 -23.82
CA THR A 27 3.12 3.31 -22.62
C THR A 27 2.29 4.26 -21.76
N PHE A 28 2.65 4.41 -20.50
CA PHE A 28 2.12 5.45 -19.63
C PHE A 28 2.98 6.72 -19.73
N SER A 29 2.33 7.88 -19.61
CA SER A 29 3.02 9.14 -19.33
C SER A 29 3.72 9.08 -17.97
N VAL A 30 4.80 9.84 -17.81
CA VAL A 30 5.61 9.89 -16.57
C VAL A 30 4.77 10.19 -15.31
N ASN A 31 3.73 11.03 -15.43
CA ASN A 31 2.85 11.38 -14.31
C ASN A 31 1.68 10.38 -14.11
N GLY A 32 1.63 9.29 -14.87
CA GLY A 32 0.57 8.26 -14.81
C GLY A 32 -0.82 8.73 -15.25
N ARG A 33 -0.99 9.96 -15.76
CA ARG A 33 -2.31 10.53 -16.11
C ARG A 33 -2.77 10.19 -17.52
N HIS A 34 -1.85 9.79 -18.40
CA HIS A 34 -2.14 9.51 -19.80
C HIS A 34 -1.53 8.19 -20.23
N ILE A 35 -2.20 7.52 -21.17
CA ILE A 35 -1.71 6.34 -21.88
C ILE A 35 -1.48 6.77 -23.33
N LEU A 36 -0.30 6.49 -23.86
CA LEU A 36 0.09 6.80 -25.22
C LEU A 36 0.21 5.50 -26.02
N GLY A 37 -0.44 5.43 -27.18
CA GLY A 37 -0.38 4.31 -28.11
C GLY A 37 0.14 4.75 -29.47
N GLY A 38 1.13 4.03 -30.02
CA GLY A 38 1.63 4.24 -31.37
C GLY A 38 1.25 3.08 -32.30
N GLY A 39 0.69 3.38 -33.47
CA GLY A 39 0.16 2.39 -34.41
C GLY A 39 0.54 2.60 -35.87
N HIS A 40 -0.02 1.74 -36.72
CA HIS A 40 0.25 1.70 -38.17
C HIS A 40 -0.24 2.94 -38.94
N ASP A 41 -1.14 3.72 -38.36
CA ASP A 41 -1.74 4.92 -38.95
C ASP A 41 -0.87 6.18 -38.80
N ASN A 42 0.39 6.04 -38.38
CA ASN A 42 1.32 7.14 -38.09
C ASN A 42 0.75 8.17 -37.09
N LYS A 43 -0.23 7.78 -36.27
CA LYS A 43 -0.83 8.61 -35.24
C LYS A 43 -0.41 8.12 -33.87
N ILE A 44 -0.19 9.09 -32.97
CA ILE A 44 -0.11 8.82 -31.53
C ILE A 44 -1.51 9.02 -30.98
N LEU A 45 -2.04 7.97 -30.38
CA LEU A 45 -3.30 8.02 -29.64
C LEU A 45 -2.99 8.28 -28.17
N GLU A 46 -3.75 9.19 -27.59
CA GLU A 46 -3.65 9.55 -26.19
C GLU A 46 -4.99 9.26 -25.49
N TRP A 47 -4.93 8.54 -24.38
CA TRP A 47 -6.08 8.31 -23.50
C TRP A 47 -5.80 8.87 -22.11
N VAL A 48 -6.75 9.62 -21.56
CA VAL A 48 -6.70 10.08 -20.17
C VAL A 48 -7.03 8.90 -19.27
N VAL A 49 -6.20 8.66 -18.27
CA VAL A 49 -6.45 7.67 -17.23
C VAL A 49 -7.63 8.15 -16.38
N PRO A 50 -8.65 7.31 -16.13
CA PRO A 50 -9.81 7.69 -15.33
C PRO A 50 -9.40 8.33 -14.00
N LYS A 51 -10.06 9.44 -13.65
CA LYS A 51 -9.77 10.22 -12.44
C LYS A 51 -9.78 9.37 -11.18
N ASP A 52 -10.61 8.32 -11.12
CA ASP A 52 -10.73 7.42 -9.99
C ASP A 52 -9.41 6.68 -9.70
N ILE A 53 -8.68 6.27 -10.75
CA ILE A 53 -7.38 5.60 -10.60
C ILE A 53 -6.32 6.60 -10.12
N LEU A 54 -6.35 7.81 -10.68
CA LEU A 54 -5.44 8.88 -10.31
C LEU A 54 -5.68 9.36 -8.87
N ALA A 55 -6.94 9.44 -8.43
CA ALA A 55 -7.32 9.81 -7.07
C ALA A 55 -6.81 8.77 -6.06
N ILE A 56 -6.98 7.47 -6.36
CA ILE A 56 -6.45 6.38 -5.52
C ILE A 56 -4.92 6.43 -5.41
N SER A 57 -4.20 6.70 -6.51
CA SER A 57 -2.74 6.84 -6.45
C SER A 57 -2.33 8.08 -5.66
N THR A 58 -3.01 9.21 -5.88
CA THR A 58 -2.73 10.48 -5.21
C THR A 58 -2.99 10.41 -3.72
N ALA A 59 -4.08 9.76 -3.29
CA ALA A 59 -4.39 9.56 -1.88
C ALA A 59 -3.36 8.67 -1.18
N ARG A 60 -2.94 7.57 -1.84
CA ARG A 60 -1.85 6.71 -1.34
C ARG A 60 -0.52 7.47 -1.29
N ASP A 61 -0.21 8.27 -2.29
CA ASP A 61 1.02 9.05 -2.33
C ASP A 61 1.04 10.09 -1.21
N ALA A 62 -0.07 10.78 -0.96
CA ALA A 62 -0.25 11.69 0.18
C ALA A 62 -0.05 10.96 1.53
N CYS A 63 -0.61 9.75 1.67
CA CYS A 63 -0.36 8.88 2.81
C CYS A 63 1.12 8.50 2.99
N ILE A 64 1.95 8.48 1.94
CA ILE A 64 3.37 8.14 2.01
C ILE A 64 4.21 9.40 2.28
N THR A 65 3.98 10.47 1.52
CA THR A 65 4.71 11.75 1.64
C THR A 65 4.42 12.49 2.94
N GLY A 66 3.33 12.16 3.63
CA GLY A 66 2.96 12.75 4.91
C GLY A 66 2.04 13.96 4.81
N ASP A 67 1.48 14.23 3.64
CA ASP A 67 0.36 15.16 3.51
C ASP A 67 -0.93 14.49 4.01
N LEU A 68 -1.04 14.37 5.34
CA LEU A 68 -2.13 13.63 5.98
C LEU A 68 -3.49 14.34 5.85
N LEU A 69 -3.50 15.66 5.65
CA LEU A 69 -4.74 16.43 5.43
C LEU A 69 -5.34 16.10 4.06
N THR A 70 -4.52 16.21 3.00
CA THR A 70 -4.97 15.85 1.64
C THR A 70 -5.35 14.37 1.57
N ALA A 71 -4.59 13.48 2.22
CA ALA A 71 -4.92 12.06 2.28
C ALA A 71 -6.31 11.81 2.89
N GLU A 72 -6.59 12.40 4.05
CA GLU A 72 -7.87 12.26 4.73
C GLU A 72 -9.04 12.78 3.89
N GLU A 73 -8.89 13.95 3.26
CA GLU A 73 -9.93 14.55 2.44
C GLU A 73 -10.26 13.68 1.22
N LEU A 74 -9.23 13.26 0.47
CA LEU A 74 -9.39 12.41 -0.71
C LEU A 74 -10.02 11.07 -0.36
N LEU A 75 -9.52 10.41 0.70
CA LEU A 75 -10.05 9.09 1.10
C LEU A 75 -11.47 9.18 1.64
N SER A 76 -11.82 10.28 2.30
CA SER A 76 -13.20 10.52 2.73
C SER A 76 -14.13 10.79 1.55
N GLN A 77 -13.64 11.47 0.51
CA GLN A 77 -14.38 11.64 -0.74
C GLN A 77 -14.55 10.31 -1.49
N ASP A 78 -13.53 9.47 -1.52
CA ASP A 78 -13.60 8.13 -2.11
C ASP A 78 -14.67 7.29 -1.42
N ILE A 79 -14.68 7.29 -0.08
CA ILE A 79 -15.67 6.55 0.72
C ILE A 79 -17.10 7.08 0.50
N ARG A 80 -17.28 8.41 0.35
CA ARG A 80 -18.59 8.99 -0.01
C ARG A 80 -19.06 8.55 -1.40
N THR A 81 -18.12 8.35 -2.32
CA THR A 81 -18.41 7.98 -3.70
C THR A 81 -18.70 6.48 -3.82
N ASP A 82 -17.91 5.64 -3.15
CA ASP A 82 -18.10 4.20 -3.05
C ASP A 82 -17.89 3.74 -1.61
N ALA A 83 -18.99 3.59 -0.87
CA ALA A 83 -18.99 3.13 0.51
C ALA A 83 -18.57 1.66 0.67
N ASN A 84 -18.45 0.90 -0.43
CA ASN A 84 -17.96 -0.48 -0.42
C ASN A 84 -16.47 -0.58 -0.82
N ASN A 85 -15.78 0.55 -0.99
CA ASN A 85 -14.36 0.54 -1.28
C ASN A 85 -13.53 0.26 -0.01
N TYR A 86 -13.35 -1.02 0.29
CA TYR A 86 -12.57 -1.47 1.45
C TYR A 86 -11.12 -0.94 1.47
N THR A 87 -10.54 -0.65 0.30
CA THR A 87 -9.16 -0.14 0.19
C THR A 87 -9.07 1.31 0.65
N SER A 88 -10.09 2.14 0.37
CA SER A 88 -10.14 3.51 0.87
C SER A 88 -10.26 3.57 2.39
N TYR A 89 -11.05 2.68 3.00
CA TYR A 89 -11.08 2.52 4.46
C TYR A 89 -9.71 2.08 5.03
N ALA A 90 -9.04 1.08 4.44
CA ALA A 90 -7.72 0.64 4.90
C ALA A 90 -6.65 1.75 4.79
N ASN A 91 -6.67 2.51 3.71
CA ASN A 91 -5.76 3.63 3.50
C ASN A 91 -6.07 4.80 4.46
N ARG A 92 -7.34 5.07 4.74
CA ARG A 92 -7.73 6.14 5.68
C ARG A 92 -7.35 5.77 7.10
N SER A 93 -7.53 4.50 7.47
CA SER A 93 -7.00 3.94 8.71
C SER A 93 -5.49 4.21 8.88
N PHE A 94 -4.70 3.96 7.83
CA PHE A 94 -3.27 4.25 7.86
C PHE A 94 -2.95 5.75 8.03
N ALA A 95 -3.69 6.63 7.34
CA ALA A 95 -3.56 8.07 7.52
C ALA A 95 -3.87 8.50 8.97
N MET A 96 -4.94 7.96 9.56
CA MET A 96 -5.33 8.22 10.95
C MET A 96 -4.30 7.70 11.95
N ALA A 97 -3.73 6.52 11.69
CA ALA A 97 -2.63 5.97 12.48
C ALA A 97 -1.40 6.88 12.46
N ARG A 98 -1.03 7.44 11.30
CA ARG A 98 0.04 8.44 11.19
C ARG A 98 -0.26 9.75 11.93
N LYS A 99 -1.54 10.09 12.12
CA LYS A 99 -2.00 11.22 12.95
C LYS A 99 -2.10 10.87 14.45
N HIS A 100 -1.77 9.64 14.83
CA HIS A 100 -1.99 9.09 16.18
C HIS A 100 -3.48 9.05 16.61
N ALA A 101 -4.41 9.14 15.65
CA ALA A 101 -5.84 8.99 15.88
C ALA A 101 -6.22 7.50 15.87
N TRP A 102 -5.74 6.77 16.87
CA TRP A 102 -5.76 5.30 16.89
C TRP A 102 -7.17 4.69 16.90
N ASP A 103 -8.13 5.34 17.56
CA ASP A 103 -9.52 4.90 17.59
C ASP A 103 -10.16 4.93 16.21
N LEU A 104 -10.04 6.06 15.51
CA LEU A 104 -10.52 6.21 14.13
C LEU A 104 -9.78 5.27 13.18
N ALA A 105 -8.47 5.08 13.39
CA ALA A 105 -7.69 4.13 12.61
C ALA A 105 -8.22 2.70 12.77
N LEU A 106 -8.55 2.29 13.99
CA LEU A 106 -9.07 0.96 14.26
C LEU A 106 -10.49 0.78 13.68
N GLU A 107 -11.36 1.77 13.82
CA GLU A 107 -12.72 1.76 13.26
C GLU A 107 -12.68 1.56 11.73
N ASP A 108 -11.89 2.36 11.03
CA ASP A 108 -11.74 2.25 9.58
C ASP A 108 -11.14 0.90 9.16
N ALA A 109 -10.18 0.37 9.92
CA ALA A 109 -9.61 -0.94 9.63
C ALA A 109 -10.63 -2.08 9.80
N ILE A 110 -11.46 -2.01 10.84
CA ILE A 110 -12.55 -2.96 11.07
C ILE A 110 -13.58 -2.87 9.95
N MET A 111 -13.95 -1.65 9.54
CA MET A 111 -14.88 -1.44 8.42
C MET A 111 -14.33 -2.05 7.13
N SER A 112 -13.05 -1.80 6.82
CA SER A 112 -12.36 -2.41 5.66
C SER A 112 -12.46 -3.94 5.66
N ILE A 113 -12.12 -4.58 6.78
CA ILE A 113 -12.18 -6.05 6.92
C ILE A 113 -13.63 -6.56 6.81
N SER A 114 -14.60 -5.82 7.35
CA SER A 114 -16.02 -6.20 7.32
C SER A 114 -16.61 -6.20 5.91
N ILE A 115 -16.17 -5.26 5.06
CA ILE A 115 -16.54 -5.20 3.65
C ILE A 115 -15.86 -6.34 2.89
N GLN A 116 -14.52 -6.44 3.02
CA GLN A 116 -13.74 -7.48 2.37
C GLN A 116 -12.48 -7.81 3.18
N PRO A 117 -12.35 -9.05 3.71
CA PRO A 117 -11.12 -9.53 4.30
C PRO A 117 -9.97 -9.46 3.31
N SER A 118 -8.90 -8.74 3.68
CA SER A 118 -7.78 -8.47 2.79
C SER A 118 -6.49 -8.23 3.57
N LEU A 119 -5.35 -8.47 2.92
CA LEU A 119 -4.01 -8.20 3.48
C LEU A 119 -3.92 -6.77 4.03
N VAL A 120 -4.36 -5.78 3.26
CA VAL A 120 -4.29 -4.36 3.64
C VAL A 120 -5.19 -4.03 4.83
N GLY A 121 -6.39 -4.63 4.92
CA GLY A 121 -7.28 -4.43 6.06
C GLY A 121 -6.68 -4.97 7.37
N TYR A 122 -6.13 -6.19 7.34
CA TYR A 122 -5.47 -6.77 8.51
C TYR A 122 -4.18 -6.06 8.89
N ILE A 123 -3.38 -5.60 7.92
CA ILE A 123 -2.21 -4.73 8.19
C ILE A 123 -2.64 -3.46 8.91
N SER A 124 -3.63 -2.73 8.38
CA SER A 124 -4.11 -1.47 8.98
C SER A 124 -4.64 -1.70 10.39
N LYS A 125 -5.39 -2.80 10.62
CA LYS A 125 -5.87 -3.16 11.96
C LYS A 125 -4.71 -3.45 12.92
N GLY A 126 -3.71 -4.21 12.49
CA GLY A 126 -2.54 -4.54 13.31
C GLY A 126 -1.78 -3.29 13.75
N ILE A 127 -1.57 -2.33 12.82
CA ILE A 127 -0.93 -1.04 13.12
C ILE A 127 -1.75 -0.24 14.13
N ALA A 128 -3.07 -0.14 13.94
CA ALA A 128 -3.95 0.60 14.86
C ALA A 128 -3.95 -0.01 16.27
N LEU A 129 -4.00 -1.35 16.38
CA LEU A 129 -3.94 -2.06 17.65
C LEU A 129 -2.59 -1.86 18.36
N CYS A 130 -1.47 -1.86 17.62
CA CYS A 130 -0.16 -1.51 18.16
C CYS A 130 -0.16 -0.09 18.75
N GLY A 131 -0.70 0.90 18.04
CA GLY A 131 -0.82 2.27 18.54
C GLY A 131 -1.69 2.42 19.79
N LYS A 132 -2.69 1.53 19.96
CA LYS A 132 -3.52 1.45 21.18
C LYS A 132 -2.87 0.65 22.33
N GLY A 133 -1.75 -0.03 22.10
CA GLY A 133 -1.11 -0.90 23.08
C GLY A 133 -1.75 -2.28 23.21
N TYR A 134 -2.69 -2.67 22.33
CA TYR A 134 -3.29 -4.01 22.32
C TYR A 134 -2.40 -5.01 21.58
N ILE A 135 -1.19 -5.23 22.13
CA ILE A 135 -0.10 -5.96 21.46
C ILE A 135 -0.49 -7.40 21.12
N GLN A 136 -1.19 -8.10 22.01
CA GLN A 136 -1.58 -9.49 21.79
C GLN A 136 -2.58 -9.63 20.63
N GLU A 137 -3.56 -8.73 20.56
CA GLU A 137 -4.51 -8.68 19.45
C GLU A 137 -3.84 -8.25 18.14
N ALA A 138 -2.88 -7.32 18.21
CA ALA A 138 -2.09 -6.93 17.05
C ALA A 138 -1.31 -8.11 16.47
N ARG A 139 -0.68 -8.92 17.33
CA ARG A 139 0.06 -10.14 16.92
C ARG A 139 -0.86 -11.11 16.18
N ALA A 140 -1.99 -11.48 16.81
CA ALA A 140 -2.97 -12.36 16.19
C ALA A 140 -3.48 -11.81 14.85
N THR A 141 -3.70 -10.49 14.76
CA THR A 141 -4.12 -9.82 13.53
C THR A 141 -3.06 -9.91 12.43
N PHE A 142 -1.79 -9.71 12.75
CA PHE A 142 -0.68 -9.87 11.79
C PHE A 142 -0.46 -11.32 11.36
N ASP A 143 -0.72 -12.29 12.24
CA ASP A 143 -0.65 -13.71 11.88
C ASP A 143 -1.75 -14.05 10.87
N VAL A 144 -2.96 -13.50 11.02
CA VAL A 144 -4.01 -13.59 10.00
C VAL A 144 -3.57 -12.90 8.71
N ALA A 145 -2.94 -11.72 8.76
CA ALA A 145 -2.43 -11.04 7.58
C ALA A 145 -1.42 -11.90 6.79
N THR A 146 -0.62 -12.70 7.49
CA THR A 146 0.38 -13.61 6.89
C THR A 146 -0.28 -14.67 5.99
N MET A 147 -1.51 -15.08 6.30
CA MET A 147 -2.27 -16.02 5.45
C MET A 147 -2.61 -15.45 4.06
N PHE A 148 -2.58 -14.12 3.90
CA PHE A 148 -2.90 -13.44 2.64
C PHE A 148 -1.66 -13.15 1.76
N THR A 149 -0.44 -13.52 2.19
CA THR A 149 0.77 -13.24 1.39
C THR A 149 0.97 -14.20 0.22
N ASN A 150 0.14 -15.25 0.09
CA ASN A 150 0.20 -16.26 -0.99
C ASN A 150 1.59 -16.91 -1.17
N GLN A 151 2.41 -16.95 -0.12
CA GLN A 151 3.83 -17.37 -0.18
C GLN A 151 4.69 -16.54 -1.15
N ASP A 152 4.22 -15.36 -1.56
CA ASP A 152 5.02 -14.42 -2.32
C ASP A 152 6.11 -13.85 -1.40
N SER A 153 7.36 -14.04 -1.83
CA SER A 153 8.54 -13.63 -1.08
C SER A 153 8.52 -12.12 -0.83
N ILE A 154 8.18 -11.32 -1.85
CA ILE A 154 8.18 -9.86 -1.75
C ILE A 154 7.14 -9.37 -0.73
N THR A 155 5.91 -9.87 -0.85
CA THR A 155 4.80 -9.52 0.03
C THR A 155 5.03 -9.96 1.47
N SER A 156 5.63 -11.14 1.65
CA SER A 156 5.99 -11.66 2.98
C SER A 156 7.08 -10.82 3.64
N HIS A 157 8.14 -10.45 2.91
CA HIS A 157 9.17 -9.53 3.40
C HIS A 157 8.61 -8.15 3.72
N PHE A 158 7.70 -7.64 2.90
CA PHE A 158 7.04 -6.35 3.13
C PHE A 158 6.18 -6.37 4.40
N LEU A 159 5.40 -7.43 4.61
CA LEU A 159 4.63 -7.63 5.84
C LEU A 159 5.55 -7.71 7.07
N LEU A 160 6.66 -8.45 6.97
CA LEU A 160 7.64 -8.58 8.05
C LEU A 160 8.25 -7.23 8.45
N LEU A 161 8.57 -6.39 7.46
CA LEU A 161 9.04 -5.02 7.68
C LEU A 161 7.98 -4.17 8.39
N ILE A 162 6.72 -4.24 7.95
CA ILE A 162 5.62 -3.50 8.59
C ILE A 162 5.43 -3.94 10.04
N LYS A 163 5.42 -5.25 10.31
CA LYS A 163 5.33 -5.80 11.68
C LYS A 163 6.46 -5.25 12.55
N ALA A 164 7.69 -5.26 12.05
CA ALA A 164 8.85 -4.76 12.78
C ALA A 164 8.71 -3.27 13.14
N ILE A 165 8.28 -2.42 12.19
CA ILE A 165 8.06 -0.99 12.43
C ILE A 165 6.91 -0.78 13.43
N ALA A 166 5.79 -1.48 13.26
CA ALA A 166 4.64 -1.35 14.14
C ALA A 166 4.96 -1.74 15.59
N PHE A 167 5.67 -2.87 15.78
CA PHE A 167 6.13 -3.30 17.11
C PHE A 167 7.19 -2.39 17.70
N PHE A 168 8.11 -1.86 16.88
CA PHE A 168 9.08 -0.87 17.34
C PHE A 168 8.39 0.39 17.87
N ASN A 169 7.39 0.90 17.16
CA ASN A 169 6.61 2.07 17.57
C ASN A 169 5.73 1.79 18.80
N ALA A 170 5.43 0.53 19.09
CA ALA A 170 4.67 0.08 20.25
C ALA A 170 5.56 -0.38 21.41
N ASP A 171 6.83 0.04 21.44
CA ASP A 171 7.83 -0.27 22.48
C ASP A 171 8.15 -1.78 22.64
N GLN A 172 7.81 -2.60 21.64
CA GLN A 172 8.13 -4.04 21.59
C GLN A 172 9.46 -4.26 20.87
N HIS A 173 10.53 -3.68 21.41
CA HIS A 173 11.84 -3.62 20.75
C HIS A 173 12.48 -4.99 20.51
N GLU A 174 12.32 -5.95 21.43
CA GLU A 174 12.89 -7.29 21.25
C GLU A 174 12.25 -8.03 20.06
N GLU A 175 10.92 -8.01 19.98
CA GLU A 175 10.16 -8.64 18.90
C GLU A 175 10.45 -7.95 17.56
N ALA A 176 10.48 -6.61 17.53
CA ALA A 176 10.88 -5.86 16.35
C ALA A 176 12.27 -6.26 15.84
N MET A 177 13.25 -6.42 16.75
CA MET A 177 14.61 -6.82 16.39
C MET A 177 14.70 -8.26 15.88
N LEU A 178 13.87 -9.18 16.37
CA LEU A 178 13.78 -10.54 15.85
C LEU A 178 13.28 -10.54 14.40
N LEU A 179 12.21 -9.79 14.11
CA LEU A 179 11.64 -9.68 12.77
C LEU A 179 12.62 -9.03 11.78
N VAL A 180 13.40 -8.03 12.21
CA VAL A 180 14.47 -7.44 11.38
C VAL A 180 15.57 -8.47 11.08
N LYS A 181 15.98 -9.29 12.06
CA LYS A 181 16.96 -10.36 11.82
C LYS A 181 16.45 -11.38 10.81
N GLU A 182 15.20 -11.82 10.96
CA GLU A 182 14.54 -12.71 10.01
C GLU A 182 14.55 -12.11 8.59
N LEU A 183 14.15 -10.84 8.44
CA LEU A 183 14.17 -10.12 7.17
C LEU A 183 15.58 -10.08 6.55
N THR A 184 16.61 -9.75 7.34
CA THR A 184 17.99 -9.71 6.84
C THR A 184 18.53 -11.08 6.44
N SER A 185 18.12 -12.15 7.14
CA SER A 185 18.52 -13.52 6.81
C SER A 185 17.91 -13.98 5.49
N ALA A 186 16.65 -13.63 5.24
CA ALA A 186 15.95 -13.96 4.02
C ALA A 186 16.42 -13.11 2.83
N CYS A 187 16.69 -11.82 3.04
CA CYS A 187 17.28 -10.94 2.02
C CYS A 187 18.74 -11.27 1.69
N ARG A 188 19.54 -11.85 2.60
CA ARG A 188 20.88 -12.34 2.26
C ARG A 188 20.87 -13.45 1.21
N ASN A 189 19.75 -14.16 1.07
CA ASN A 189 19.55 -15.20 0.07
C ASN A 189 18.85 -14.71 -1.21
N ALA A 190 18.31 -13.48 -1.21
CA ALA A 190 17.55 -12.91 -2.32
C ALA A 190 18.17 -11.57 -2.74
N ASP A 191 18.86 -11.57 -3.88
CA ASP A 191 19.54 -10.39 -4.42
C ASP A 191 18.63 -9.15 -4.50
N LEU A 192 19.17 -8.06 -3.93
CA LEU A 192 19.03 -6.66 -4.37
C LEU A 192 17.63 -6.00 -4.35
N LEU A 193 17.10 -5.71 -3.15
CA LEU A 193 16.20 -4.57 -2.91
C LEU A 193 16.18 -4.12 -1.43
N GLY A 194 16.58 -4.99 -0.50
CA GLY A 194 16.66 -4.70 0.94
C GLY A 194 17.79 -3.76 1.38
N CYS A 195 18.83 -3.54 0.56
CA CYS A 195 20.01 -2.77 0.95
C CYS A 195 19.72 -1.28 1.23
N ARG A 196 18.69 -0.67 0.62
CA ARG A 196 18.37 0.76 0.83
C ARG A 196 17.66 1.03 2.17
N ILE A 197 16.97 0.04 2.75
CA ILE A 197 16.20 0.21 3.99
C ILE A 197 17.09 -0.01 5.23
N VAL A 198 18.04 -0.95 5.15
CA VAL A 198 18.98 -1.24 6.25
C VAL A 198 19.95 -0.09 6.51
N GLU A 199 20.30 0.70 5.49
CA GLU A 199 21.12 1.91 5.70
C GLU A 199 20.42 2.98 6.56
N ALA A 200 19.09 3.13 6.43
CA ALA A 200 18.33 4.12 7.19
C ALA A 200 18.28 3.81 8.69
N THR A 201 18.12 2.53 9.08
CA THR A 201 18.12 2.10 10.48
C THR A 201 19.51 2.16 11.11
N ARG A 202 20.58 1.95 10.34
CA ARG A 202 21.96 2.15 10.83
C ARG A 202 22.26 3.63 11.10
N LEU A 203 21.73 4.55 10.28
CA LEU A 203 21.92 5.99 10.45
C LEU A 203 21.17 6.57 11.65
N ALA A 204 19.97 6.07 11.96
CA ALA A 204 19.21 6.50 13.14
C ALA A 204 19.92 6.16 14.47
N ARG A 205 20.74 5.10 14.50
CA ARG A 205 21.54 4.71 15.67
C ARG A 205 22.74 5.64 15.91
N ASN A 206 23.20 6.37 14.90
CA ASN A 206 24.35 7.29 15.00
C ASN A 206 23.95 8.73 15.37
N GLN A 207 22.65 9.03 15.54
CA GLN A 207 22.18 10.34 15.98
C GLN A 207 21.62 10.35 17.43
N SER A 208 21.68 9.21 18.13
CA SER A 208 21.25 9.07 19.54
C SER A 208 22.42 8.87 20.52
N ILE A 209 23.67 9.05 20.05
CA ILE A 209 24.87 9.10 20.90
C ILE A 209 25.68 10.32 20.45
N GLY A 210 25.36 11.47 21.02
CA GLY A 210 26.03 12.76 20.82
C GLY A 210 25.60 13.71 21.90
#